data_AF-A0A8S1I0B0-F1
#
_entry.id   AF-A0A8S1I0B0-F1
#
_cell.length_a   1.000
_cell.length_b   1.000
_cell.length_c   1.000
_cell.angle_alpha   90.00
_cell.angle_beta   90.00
_cell.angle_gamma   90.00
#
_symmetry.space_group_name_H-M   'P 1'
#
loop_
_entity.id
_entity.type
_entity.pdbx_description
1 polymer ?
#
loop_
_entity_poly.entity_id
_entity_poly.type
_entity_poly.pdbx_seq_one_letter_code
_entity_poly.pdbx_strand_id
1 'polypeptide(L)'
;MLTRHFRTILTSPASRCLATSTSPETSRSFENDVTATRIVDMKRELWRKPNSPFIKTPQAWVSSLENVEDERLGIVDLHPDVFRVTPRLDILHRNITWQMVYRNVQMTKMLTKAEMPGGGKKPSSAVVSPMAPVGPELGSTCCQTRSGFRAFVSH
;
A
#
# COMPACT_ATOMS: atom_id res chain seq x y z
N MET A 1 23.42 -52.77 19.54
CA MET A 1 23.86 -51.74 20.51
C MET A 1 23.45 -50.40 19.93
N LEU A 2 22.69 -49.50 20.54
CA LEU A 2 22.20 -49.34 21.90
C LEU A 2 20.78 -48.76 21.85
N THR A 3 20.01 -49.16 22.85
CA THR A 3 18.66 -48.76 23.22
C THR A 3 18.57 -47.33 23.75
N ARG A 4 17.40 -46.70 23.57
CA ARG A 4 16.57 -45.98 24.57
C ARG A 4 15.38 -45.34 23.84
N HIS A 5 14.19 -45.94 23.91
CA HIS A 5 13.14 -45.59 24.89
C HIS A 5 12.90 -44.08 24.97
N PHE A 6 11.72 -43.61 24.56
CA PHE A 6 10.78 -42.88 25.44
C PHE A 6 9.42 -42.66 24.76
N ARG A 7 8.44 -43.45 25.22
CA ARG A 7 7.02 -43.18 25.49
C ARG A 7 6.14 -42.45 24.45
N THR A 8 5.24 -43.25 23.89
CA THR A 8 3.83 -42.91 23.63
C THR A 8 3.17 -42.24 24.83
N ILE A 9 2.53 -41.08 24.61
CA ILE A 9 1.40 -40.60 25.43
C ILE A 9 0.34 -40.05 24.47
N LEU A 10 -0.71 -40.84 24.28
CA LEU A 10 -2.03 -40.36 23.89
C LEU A 10 -2.60 -39.60 25.08
N THR A 11 -2.80 -38.28 24.95
CA THR A 11 -3.83 -37.54 25.67
C THR A 11 -4.14 -36.26 24.88
N SER A 12 -5.18 -36.35 24.06
CA SER A 12 -6.08 -35.20 23.89
C SER A 12 -6.73 -34.95 25.25
N PRO A 13 -6.67 -33.70 25.74
CA PRO A 13 -7.92 -32.96 25.73
C PRO A 13 -7.73 -31.51 25.26
N ALA A 14 -8.76 -31.05 24.55
CA ALA A 14 -9.25 -29.68 24.51
C ALA A 14 -8.45 -28.64 25.31
N SER A 15 -7.76 -27.74 24.59
CA SER A 15 -7.56 -26.34 25.00
C SER A 15 -7.11 -25.53 23.80
N ARG A 16 -7.99 -25.47 22.79
CA ARG A 16 -8.03 -24.32 21.90
C ARG A 16 -9.13 -23.43 22.45
N CYS A 17 -8.78 -22.57 23.41
CA CYS A 17 -9.64 -21.47 23.81
C CYS A 17 -9.70 -20.50 22.62
N LEU A 18 -10.61 -20.77 21.69
CA LEU A 18 -11.25 -19.69 20.94
C LEU A 18 -11.99 -18.86 22.00
N ALA A 19 -11.40 -17.73 22.38
CA ALA A 19 -12.18 -16.64 22.92
C ALA A 19 -12.97 -16.06 21.74
N THR A 20 -14.05 -16.74 21.36
CA THR A 20 -15.21 -16.06 20.82
C THR A 20 -15.72 -15.23 22.00
N SER A 21 -15.37 -13.95 22.05
CA SER A 21 -16.19 -13.02 22.82
C SER A 21 -17.53 -12.96 22.09
N THR A 22 -18.41 -13.90 22.43
CA THR A 22 -19.84 -13.72 22.31
C THR A 22 -20.14 -12.46 23.12
N SER A 23 -20.15 -11.32 22.44
CA SER A 23 -20.77 -10.13 22.97
C SER A 23 -22.20 -10.52 23.29
N PRO A 24 -22.68 -10.35 24.54
CA PRO A 24 -24.09 -10.50 24.80
C PRO A 24 -24.82 -9.54 23.86
N GLU A 25 -25.72 -10.11 23.07
CA GLU A 25 -26.88 -9.44 22.54
C GLU A 25 -27.65 -8.87 23.73
N THR A 26 -27.18 -7.73 24.22
CA THR A 26 -28.05 -6.76 24.86
C THR A 26 -28.39 -5.83 23.74
N SER A 27 -29.59 -6.01 23.20
CA SER A 27 -30.39 -4.93 22.67
C SER A 27 -30.41 -3.79 23.68
N ARG A 28 -29.32 -3.03 23.75
CA ARG A 28 -29.40 -1.64 24.16
C ARG A 28 -30.13 -0.99 23.03
N SER A 29 -31.43 -0.87 23.23
CA SER A 29 -32.20 0.22 22.67
C SER A 29 -31.28 1.43 22.67
N PHE A 30 -30.75 1.79 21.51
CA PHE A 30 -30.41 3.18 21.25
C PHE A 30 -31.78 3.84 21.14
N GLU A 31 -32.36 4.10 22.32
CA GLU A 31 -33.40 5.09 22.45
C GLU A 31 -32.75 6.37 21.96
N ASN A 32 -33.06 6.69 20.71
CA ASN A 32 -32.93 8.02 20.19
C ASN A 32 -33.80 8.87 21.10
N ASP A 33 -33.21 9.38 22.18
CA ASP A 33 -33.82 10.44 22.93
C ASP A 33 -33.70 11.68 22.04
N VAL A 34 -34.70 11.80 21.17
CA VAL A 34 -35.03 12.99 20.37
C VAL A 34 -35.51 14.05 21.35
N THR A 35 -34.57 14.51 22.18
CA THR A 35 -34.73 15.65 23.07
C THR A 35 -33.61 16.59 22.71
N ALA A 36 -33.97 17.62 21.93
CA ALA A 36 -33.13 18.70 21.44
C ALA A 36 -31.91 18.98 22.34
N THR A 37 -30.76 18.39 22.01
CA THR A 37 -29.52 18.69 22.71
C THR A 37 -29.01 20.01 22.16
N ARG A 38 -29.45 21.10 22.81
CA ARG A 38 -28.79 22.41 22.75
C ARG A 38 -27.28 22.17 22.86
N ILE A 39 -26.56 22.33 21.76
CA ILE A 39 -25.12 22.12 21.76
C ILE A 39 -24.49 23.21 22.60
N VAL A 40 -23.96 22.77 23.73
CA VAL A 40 -23.04 23.50 24.58
C VAL A 40 -21.75 23.66 23.79
N ASP A 41 -21.15 24.85 23.80
CA ASP A 41 -19.77 25.06 23.33
C ASP A 41 -18.89 23.91 23.85
N MET A 42 -18.51 22.99 22.96
CA MET A 42 -17.76 21.79 23.33
C MET A 42 -16.29 22.16 23.50
N LYS A 43 -16.00 22.91 24.57
CA LYS A 43 -14.64 23.16 25.03
C LYS A 43 -14.09 21.88 25.67
N ARG A 44 -13.63 20.97 24.81
CA ARG A 44 -12.92 19.77 25.22
C ARG A 44 -11.49 20.13 25.61
N GLU A 45 -11.04 19.64 26.76
CA GLU A 45 -9.63 19.74 27.12
C GLU A 45 -8.80 18.89 26.16
N LEU A 46 -7.75 19.47 25.57
CA LEU A 46 -6.86 18.75 24.67
C LEU A 46 -6.02 17.76 25.46
N TRP A 47 -5.98 16.50 24.98
CA TRP A 47 -5.20 15.41 25.61
C TRP A 47 -3.72 15.79 25.83
N ARG A 48 -3.12 16.52 24.87
CA ARG A 48 -1.84 17.20 25.01
C ARG A 48 -2.03 18.69 24.77
N LYS A 49 -1.52 19.49 25.71
CA LYS A 49 -1.45 20.93 25.59
C LYS A 49 -0.36 21.30 24.57
N PRO A 50 -0.56 22.36 23.77
CA PRO A 50 0.46 22.83 22.85
C PRO A 50 1.71 23.24 23.65
N ASN A 51 2.88 22.86 23.15
CA ASN A 51 4.16 23.06 23.85
C ASN A 51 4.53 24.54 24.01
N SER A 52 4.00 25.42 23.14
CA SER A 52 4.33 26.84 23.12
C SER A 52 3.10 27.72 23.39
N PRO A 53 3.23 28.79 24.19
CA PRO A 53 2.12 29.70 24.51
C PRO A 53 1.69 30.59 23.33
N PHE A 54 2.50 30.68 22.28
CA PHE A 54 2.25 31.56 21.13
C PHE A 54 1.37 30.92 20.04
N ILE A 55 1.18 29.60 20.09
CA ILE A 55 0.41 28.87 19.11
C ILE A 55 -1.05 28.84 19.54
N LYS A 56 -1.91 29.52 18.78
CA LYS A 56 -3.35 29.50 18.96
C LYS A 56 -3.96 28.17 18.48
N THR A 57 -4.87 27.64 19.28
CA THR A 57 -5.64 26.43 18.99
C THR A 57 -6.62 26.70 17.83
N PRO A 58 -6.55 25.95 16.72
CA PRO A 58 -7.54 26.05 15.65
C PRO A 58 -8.92 25.58 16.10
N GLN A 59 -9.98 26.19 15.55
CA GLN A 59 -11.37 25.86 15.81
C GLN A 59 -12.07 25.45 14.53
N ALA A 60 -12.97 24.48 14.61
CA ALA A 60 -13.75 24.00 13.48
C ALA A 60 -15.23 23.82 13.85
N TRP A 61 -16.10 24.02 12.86
CA TRP A 61 -17.53 23.75 12.99
C TRP A 61 -17.81 22.26 12.98
N VAL A 62 -18.71 21.82 13.83
CA VAL A 62 -19.27 20.47 13.85
C VAL A 62 -20.61 20.51 13.13
N SER A 63 -20.74 19.69 12.09
CA SER A 63 -21.98 19.49 11.36
C SER A 63 -22.55 18.09 11.60
N SER A 64 -23.87 17.98 11.50
CA SER A 64 -24.57 16.69 11.43
C SER A 64 -24.78 16.27 9.99
N LEU A 65 -24.90 14.95 9.75
CA LEU A 65 -25.27 14.37 8.45
C LEU A 65 -26.72 13.86 8.44
N GLU A 66 -27.49 14.12 9.50
CA GLU A 66 -28.86 13.62 9.66
C GLU A 66 -29.85 14.36 8.74
N ASN A 67 -29.67 15.67 8.57
CA ASN A 67 -30.50 16.51 7.73
C ASN A 67 -29.82 16.77 6.38
N VAL A 68 -30.62 16.96 5.33
CA VAL A 68 -30.13 17.33 3.97
C VAL A 68 -29.53 18.74 3.97
N GLU A 69 -29.98 19.59 4.89
CA GLU A 69 -29.41 20.92 5.12
C GLU A 69 -28.26 20.84 6.13
N ASP A 70 -27.17 21.54 5.83
CA ASP A 70 -25.98 21.58 6.69
C ASP A 70 -26.27 22.38 7.98
N GLU A 71 -26.60 21.66 9.05
CA GLU A 71 -26.76 22.25 10.39
C GLU A 71 -25.42 22.32 11.12
N ARG A 72 -25.04 23.53 11.54
CA ARG A 72 -23.85 23.77 12.36
C ARG A 72 -24.22 23.64 13.82
N LEU A 73 -23.94 22.48 14.38
CA LEU A 73 -24.29 22.13 15.75
C LEU A 73 -23.41 22.87 16.76
N GLY A 74 -22.09 22.95 16.54
CA GLY A 74 -21.20 23.61 17.49
C GLY A 74 -19.80 23.88 16.97
N ILE A 75 -18.95 24.41 17.84
CA ILE A 75 -17.52 24.66 17.57
C ILE A 75 -16.68 23.70 18.42
N VAL A 76 -15.63 23.15 17.80
CA VAL A 76 -14.67 22.27 18.48
C VAL A 76 -13.25 22.82 18.35
N ASP A 77 -12.51 22.75 19.46
CA ASP A 77 -11.08 23.03 19.48
C ASP A 77 -10.26 21.84 18.92
N LEU A 78 -9.26 22.12 18.07
CA LEU A 78 -8.40 21.17 17.38
C LEU A 78 -6.92 21.35 17.80
N HIS A 79 -6.13 20.28 17.79
CA HIS A 79 -4.71 20.38 18.15
C HIS A 79 -3.89 21.11 17.08
N PRO A 80 -3.09 22.14 17.44
CA PRO A 80 -2.40 22.95 16.44
C PRO A 80 -1.27 22.19 15.72
N ASP A 81 -0.57 21.25 16.35
CA ASP A 81 0.55 20.54 15.68
C ASP A 81 0.10 19.59 14.57
N VAL A 82 -1.20 19.33 14.42
CA VAL A 82 -1.75 18.50 13.33
C VAL A 82 -2.36 19.39 12.26
N PHE A 83 -3.22 20.32 12.66
CA PHE A 83 -4.03 21.12 11.73
C PHE A 83 -3.40 22.46 11.35
N ARG A 84 -2.39 22.92 12.08
CA ARG A 84 -1.74 24.24 11.89
C ARG A 84 -0.29 24.12 11.44
N VAL A 85 0.08 22.96 10.90
CA VAL A 85 1.39 22.72 10.29
C VAL A 85 1.49 23.48 8.98
N THR A 86 2.69 23.96 8.65
CA THR A 86 2.96 24.56 7.34
C THR A 86 2.62 23.58 6.21
N PRO A 87 1.90 23.98 5.15
CA PRO A 87 1.54 23.09 4.07
C PRO A 87 2.77 22.72 3.23
N ARG A 88 3.40 21.57 3.52
CA ARG A 88 4.59 21.07 2.82
C ARG A 88 4.22 20.16 1.66
N LEU A 89 4.06 20.75 0.48
CA LEU A 89 3.67 20.04 -0.75
C LEU A 89 4.66 18.93 -1.14
N ASP A 90 5.95 19.14 -0.89
CA ASP A 90 7.01 18.17 -1.24
C ASP A 90 6.79 16.80 -0.61
N ILE A 91 6.33 16.76 0.65
CA ILE A 91 6.10 15.53 1.40
C ILE A 91 4.85 14.83 0.85
N LEU A 92 3.80 15.59 0.55
CA LEU A 92 2.56 15.08 -0.01
C LEU A 92 2.78 14.44 -1.38
N HIS A 93 3.56 15.10 -2.25
CA HIS A 93 3.93 14.54 -3.55
C HIS A 93 4.67 13.20 -3.41
N ARG A 94 5.69 13.14 -2.54
CA ARG A 94 6.44 11.89 -2.30
C ARG A 94 5.55 10.76 -1.78
N ASN A 95 4.63 11.06 -0.86
CA ASN A 95 3.69 10.06 -0.31
C ASN A 95 2.76 9.51 -1.39
N ILE A 96 2.23 10.37 -2.26
CA ILE A 96 1.34 9.95 -3.34
C ILE A 96 2.11 9.05 -4.33
N THR A 97 3.30 9.46 -4.77
CA THR A 97 4.14 8.63 -5.64
C THR A 97 4.46 7.28 -5.01
N TRP A 98 4.83 7.27 -3.72
CA TRP A 98 5.11 6.04 -2.99
C TRP A 98 3.88 5.13 -2.91
N GLN A 99 2.71 5.65 -2.52
CA GLN A 99 1.48 4.87 -2.41
C GLN A 99 1.05 4.29 -3.76
N MET A 100 1.16 5.05 -4.84
CA MET A 100 0.82 4.58 -6.19
C MET A 100 1.73 3.43 -6.64
N VAL A 101 3.02 3.47 -6.32
CA VAL A 101 4.00 2.49 -6.81
C VAL A 101 4.15 1.30 -5.86
N TYR A 102 3.92 1.46 -4.55
CA TYR A 102 4.21 0.44 -3.54
C TYR A 102 3.49 -0.90 -3.80
N ARG A 103 2.25 -0.84 -4.29
CA ARG A 103 1.48 -2.05 -4.63
C ARG A 103 1.79 -2.59 -6.04
N ASN A 104 2.46 -1.82 -6.88
CA ASN A 104 2.66 -2.17 -8.28
C ASN A 104 3.86 -3.09 -8.43
N VAL A 105 3.60 -4.38 -8.69
CA VAL A 105 4.63 -5.34 -9.07
C VAL A 105 4.58 -5.56 -10.58
N GLN A 106 5.65 -5.19 -11.27
CA GLN A 106 5.78 -5.40 -12.71
C GLN A 106 6.34 -6.81 -12.96
N MET A 107 5.50 -7.72 -13.45
CA MET A 107 5.92 -9.08 -13.83
C MET A 107 6.40 -9.17 -15.29
N THR A 108 6.56 -8.03 -15.95
CA THR A 108 7.01 -7.97 -17.34
C THR A 108 8.48 -8.33 -17.45
N LYS A 109 8.77 -9.43 -18.13
CA LYS A 109 10.13 -9.82 -18.53
C LYS A 109 10.27 -9.71 -20.04
N MET A 110 11.35 -9.08 -20.49
CA MET A 110 11.77 -9.15 -21.89
C MET A 110 12.82 -10.24 -22.02
N LEU A 111 12.63 -11.19 -22.93
CA LEU A 111 13.54 -12.33 -23.11
C LEU A 111 14.89 -11.83 -23.62
N THR A 112 15.98 -12.03 -22.90
CA THR A 112 17.29 -11.61 -23.42
C THR A 112 17.68 -12.44 -24.64
N LYS A 113 18.64 -11.97 -25.44
CA LYS A 113 19.13 -12.67 -26.63
C LYS A 113 19.50 -14.15 -26.38
N ALA A 114 20.05 -14.46 -25.20
CA ALA A 114 20.43 -15.82 -24.82
C ALA A 114 19.23 -16.70 -24.40
N GLU A 115 18.13 -16.10 -23.96
CA GLU A 115 16.90 -16.79 -23.58
C GLU A 115 15.97 -17.04 -24.79
N MET A 116 16.20 -16.35 -25.90
CA MET A 116 15.39 -16.54 -27.10
C MET A 116 15.75 -17.83 -27.84
N PRO A 117 14.75 -18.56 -28.37
CA PRO A 117 15.00 -19.80 -29.10
C PRO A 117 15.75 -19.53 -30.41
N GLY A 118 16.88 -20.22 -30.59
CA GLY A 118 17.70 -20.15 -31.81
C GLY A 118 18.85 -19.14 -31.73
N GLY A 119 19.70 -19.11 -32.77
CA GLY A 119 20.76 -18.11 -32.90
C GLY A 119 22.19 -18.52 -32.47
N GLY A 120 22.46 -19.81 -32.26
CA GLY A 120 23.82 -20.29 -31.93
C GLY A 120 24.74 -20.57 -33.13
N LYS A 121 24.20 -20.51 -34.36
CA LYS A 121 24.95 -20.76 -35.60
C LYS A 121 24.91 -19.53 -36.50
N LYS A 122 26.07 -19.17 -37.05
CA LYS A 122 26.18 -18.13 -38.07
C LYS A 122 25.39 -18.55 -39.32
N PRO A 123 24.53 -17.68 -39.88
CA PRO A 123 23.63 -18.06 -40.98
C PRO A 123 24.34 -18.27 -42.32
N SER A 124 25.45 -17.58 -42.57
CA SER A 124 26.27 -17.74 -43.77
C SER A 124 27.74 -17.49 -43.48
N SER A 125 28.63 -18.01 -44.33
CA SER A 125 30.06 -17.68 -44.26
C SER A 125 30.27 -16.22 -44.69
N ALA A 126 30.99 -15.44 -43.87
CA ALA A 126 31.20 -14.00 -44.12
C ALA A 126 32.02 -13.70 -45.36
N VAL A 127 32.75 -14.69 -45.87
CA VAL A 127 33.67 -14.53 -47.00
C VAL A 127 32.97 -14.77 -48.34
N VAL A 128 31.89 -15.56 -48.37
CA VAL A 128 31.32 -16.07 -49.63
C VAL A 128 30.02 -15.38 -50.01
N SER A 129 29.31 -14.78 -49.05
CA SER A 129 27.99 -14.19 -49.28
C SER A 129 28.09 -12.71 -49.67
N PRO A 130 27.30 -12.22 -50.65
CA PRO A 130 27.22 -10.80 -50.99
C PRO A 130 26.40 -9.98 -49.97
N MET A 131 25.82 -10.64 -48.96
CA MET A 131 25.04 -10.01 -47.89
C MET A 131 25.95 -9.40 -46.82
N ALA A 132 25.46 -8.39 -46.09
CA ALA A 132 26.19 -7.80 -44.97
C ALA A 132 26.72 -8.87 -44.00
N PRO A 133 27.95 -8.72 -43.45
CA PRO A 133 28.53 -9.69 -42.54
C PRO A 133 27.75 -9.72 -41.22
N VAL A 134 26.98 -10.79 -41.06
CA VAL A 134 26.21 -11.09 -39.86
C VAL A 134 27.11 -11.92 -38.93
N GLY A 135 27.42 -11.40 -37.74
CA GLY A 135 28.24 -12.12 -36.75
C GLY A 135 27.63 -13.48 -36.36
N PRO A 136 28.40 -14.39 -35.71
CA PRO A 136 27.85 -15.66 -35.19
C PRO A 136 26.71 -15.41 -34.18
N GLU A 137 26.85 -14.30 -33.45
CA GLU A 137 25.92 -13.67 -32.53
C GLU A 137 24.65 -13.08 -33.18
N LEU A 138 24.59 -13.06 -34.50
CA LEU A 138 23.69 -12.18 -35.26
C LEU A 138 22.69 -13.02 -36.07
N GLY A 139 22.44 -14.27 -35.62
CA GLY A 139 21.40 -15.15 -36.13
C GLY A 139 19.99 -14.57 -35.97
N SER A 140 18.95 -15.37 -36.25
CA SER A 140 17.53 -14.98 -36.26
C SER A 140 16.98 -14.33 -34.96
N THR A 141 17.80 -14.27 -33.92
CA THR A 141 17.51 -13.72 -32.59
C THR A 141 18.16 -12.35 -32.32
N CYS A 142 18.93 -11.80 -33.27
CA CYS A 142 19.56 -10.50 -33.09
C CYS A 142 18.55 -9.34 -33.11
N CYS A 143 18.76 -8.28 -32.34
CA CYS A 143 17.79 -7.18 -32.18
C CYS A 143 17.47 -6.40 -33.48
N GLN A 144 18.35 -6.48 -34.49
CA GLN A 144 18.12 -5.90 -35.81
C GLN A 144 17.25 -6.79 -36.72
N THR A 145 16.98 -8.04 -36.32
CA THR A 145 16.16 -8.98 -37.09
C THR A 145 14.69 -8.95 -36.62
N ARG A 146 13.75 -9.30 -37.52
CA ARG A 146 12.29 -9.18 -37.29
C ARG A 146 11.77 -9.95 -36.07
N SER A 147 12.40 -11.07 -35.72
CA SER A 147 12.09 -11.90 -34.54
C SER A 147 13.14 -11.73 -33.42
N GLY A 148 13.87 -10.63 -33.45
CA GLY A 148 14.97 -10.31 -32.55
C GLY A 148 14.54 -9.91 -31.14
N PHE A 149 15.49 -9.98 -30.21
CA PHE A 149 15.32 -9.42 -28.86
C PHE A 149 15.22 -7.90 -28.94
N ARG A 150 14.43 -7.27 -28.07
CA ARG A 150 14.40 -5.81 -27.96
C ARG A 150 15.53 -5.32 -27.07
N ALA A 151 16.61 -4.79 -27.70
CA ALA A 151 17.66 -4.12 -26.96
C ALA A 151 17.12 -2.84 -26.30
N PHE A 152 17.38 -2.68 -25.01
CA PHE A 152 17.01 -1.45 -24.29
C PHE A 152 18.05 -0.37 -24.58
N VAL A 153 17.63 0.77 -25.13
CA VAL A 153 18.45 1.98 -25.17
C VAL A 153 18.21 2.68 -23.85
N SER A 154 19.17 2.60 -22.94
CA SER A 154 19.16 3.44 -21.74
C SER A 154 19.45 4.86 -22.18
N HIS A 155 18.48 5.76 -22.02
CA HIS A 155 18.67 7.21 -22.17
C HIS A 155 19.28 7.80 -20.89
#